data_AF-A0A2E5TXS8-F1
#
_entry.id   AF-A0A2E5TXS8-F1
#
_cell.length_a   1.000
_cell.length_b   1.000
_cell.length_c   1.000
_cell.angle_alpha   90.00
_cell.angle_beta   90.00
_cell.angle_gamma   90.00
#
_symmetry.space_group_name_H-M   'P 1'
#
loop_
_entity.id
_entity.type
_entity.pdbx_description
1 polymer ?
#
loop_
_entity_poly.entity_id
_entity_poly.type
_entity_poly.pdbx_seq_one_letter_code
_entity_poly.pdbx_strand_id
1 'polypeptide(L)'
;MHKKYYLFSFLVLIVLISIGCREVTAEMSEPIVFEPTPATSEKLSEGARPVIEVKIVGNSSAGEEWFTSQGCNACHSTGNDKLVGPGQLGIYERAATRSEYSSPEDYIESSIRYPAEYIVEGYTNLMPTTWEDAEKQEIADIIEYLKTLK
;
A
#
# COMPACT_ATOMS: atom_id res chain seq x y z
N MET A 1 43.34 -47.74 -27.22
CA MET A 1 42.11 -47.31 -27.93
C MET A 1 41.53 -45.97 -27.44
N HIS A 2 41.95 -45.40 -26.31
CA HIS A 2 41.32 -44.20 -25.72
C HIS A 2 41.72 -42.84 -26.35
N LYS A 3 42.86 -42.73 -27.03
CA LYS A 3 43.35 -41.46 -27.60
C LYS A 3 42.42 -40.87 -28.68
N LYS A 4 41.73 -41.72 -29.45
CA LYS A 4 40.75 -41.29 -30.46
C LYS A 4 39.43 -40.80 -29.83
N TYR A 5 39.03 -41.35 -28.68
CA TYR A 5 37.86 -40.92 -27.93
C TYR A 5 38.07 -39.56 -27.26
N TYR A 6 39.26 -39.30 -26.72
CA TYR A 6 39.60 -37.97 -26.18
C TYR A 6 39.63 -36.90 -27.27
N LEU A 7 40.17 -37.22 -28.45
CA LEU A 7 40.18 -36.29 -29.58
C LEU A 7 38.74 -35.97 -30.07
N PHE A 8 37.88 -36.98 -30.15
CA PHE A 8 36.48 -36.80 -30.53
C PHE A 8 35.69 -36.02 -29.47
N SER A 9 35.88 -36.32 -28.19
CA SER A 9 35.24 -35.61 -27.07
C SER A 9 35.67 -34.15 -27.00
N PHE A 10 36.94 -33.84 -27.26
CA PHE A 10 37.43 -32.46 -27.31
C PHE A 10 36.83 -31.68 -28.49
N LEU A 11 36.67 -32.34 -29.64
CA LEU A 11 36.07 -31.72 -30.83
C LEU A 11 34.57 -31.43 -30.63
N VAL A 12 33.85 -32.32 -29.96
CA VAL A 12 32.44 -32.10 -29.57
C VAL A 12 32.33 -30.96 -28.55
N LEU A 13 33.23 -30.89 -27.56
CA LEU A 13 33.24 -29.82 -26.57
C LEU A 13 33.50 -28.45 -27.22
N ILE A 14 34.43 -28.36 -28.17
CA ILE A 14 34.71 -27.14 -28.93
C ILE A 14 33.49 -26.70 -29.75
N VAL A 15 32.81 -27.64 -30.41
CA VAL A 15 31.59 -27.34 -31.19
C VAL A 15 30.48 -26.80 -30.29
N LEU A 16 30.26 -27.42 -29.11
CA LEU A 16 29.28 -26.95 -28.14
C LEU A 16 29.59 -25.54 -27.61
N ILE A 17 30.86 -25.22 -27.38
CA ILE A 17 31.29 -23.87 -26.95
C ILE A 17 31.08 -22.86 -28.07
N SER A 18 31.34 -23.22 -29.33
CA SER A 18 31.15 -22.31 -30.47
C SER A 18 29.68 -21.99 -30.81
N ILE A 19 28.74 -22.88 -30.44
CA ILE A 19 27.30 -22.66 -30.66
C ILE A 19 26.67 -21.82 -29.53
N GLY A 20 27.27 -21.78 -28.34
CA GLY A 20 26.74 -21.07 -27.16
C GLY A 20 27.00 -19.56 -27.11
N CYS A 21 27.88 -19.02 -27.96
CA CYS A 21 28.26 -17.60 -27.93
C CYS A 21 27.64 -16.79 -29.07
N ARG A 22 26.37 -17.05 -29.42
CA ARG A 22 25.62 -16.17 -30.31
C ARG A 22 24.43 -15.59 -29.55
N GLU A 23 24.73 -14.62 -28.72
CA GLU A 23 23.74 -13.73 -28.12
C GLU A 23 23.19 -12.84 -29.25
N VAL A 24 21.89 -12.98 -29.53
CA VAL A 24 21.18 -12.04 -30.39
C VAL A 24 20.95 -10.80 -29.54
N THR A 25 21.86 -9.83 -29.64
CA THR A 25 21.60 -8.47 -29.22
C THR A 25 20.55 -7.91 -30.18
N ALA A 26 19.28 -8.04 -29.81
CA ALA A 26 18.22 -7.25 -30.42
C ALA A 26 18.51 -5.79 -30.09
N GLU A 27 18.58 -4.94 -31.12
CA GLU A 27 18.75 -3.51 -30.92
C GLU A 27 17.56 -3.00 -30.11
N MET A 28 17.84 -2.39 -28.96
CA MET A 28 16.83 -1.67 -28.21
C MET A 28 16.35 -0.53 -29.09
N SER A 29 15.08 -0.61 -29.53
CA SER A 29 14.40 0.51 -30.14
C SER A 29 14.53 1.73 -29.22
N GLU A 30 14.86 2.88 -29.80
CA GLU A 30 14.90 4.14 -29.06
C GLU A 30 13.57 4.32 -28.28
N PRO A 31 13.64 4.79 -27.03
CA PRO A 31 12.43 5.04 -26.27
C PRO A 31 11.57 6.05 -27.03
N ILE A 32 10.32 5.68 -27.29
CA ILE A 32 9.32 6.59 -27.87
C ILE A 32 9.12 7.71 -26.87
N VAL A 33 9.73 8.86 -27.13
CA VAL A 33 9.50 10.08 -26.38
C VAL A 33 8.10 10.54 -26.72
N PHE A 34 7.16 10.26 -25.82
CA PHE A 34 5.82 10.82 -25.90
C PHE A 34 5.93 12.30 -25.52
N GLU A 35 6.03 13.17 -26.52
CA GLU A 35 5.78 14.59 -26.35
C GLU A 35 4.26 14.76 -26.44
N PRO A 36 3.52 14.78 -25.31
CA PRO A 36 2.10 15.07 -25.38
C PRO A 36 1.94 16.41 -26.07
N THR A 37 1.18 16.42 -27.17
CA THR A 37 0.70 17.68 -27.73
C THR A 37 0.06 18.43 -26.57
N PRO A 38 0.49 19.66 -26.25
CA PRO A 38 -0.11 20.40 -25.17
C PRO A 38 -1.61 20.42 -25.46
N ALA A 39 -2.39 19.85 -24.55
CA ALA A 39 -3.81 20.09 -24.55
C ALA A 39 -3.93 21.61 -24.51
N THR A 40 -4.34 22.22 -25.63
CA THR A 40 -4.94 23.54 -25.58
C THR A 40 -5.94 23.42 -24.47
N SER A 41 -5.68 24.11 -23.35
CA SER A 41 -6.52 24.12 -22.15
C SER A 41 -7.96 24.02 -22.61
N GLU A 42 -8.49 22.81 -22.59
CA GLU A 42 -9.83 22.59 -23.10
C GLU A 42 -10.68 23.42 -22.19
N LYS A 43 -11.28 24.46 -22.77
CA LYS A 43 -12.28 25.22 -22.07
C LYS A 43 -13.27 24.20 -21.58
N LEU A 44 -13.31 24.09 -20.25
CA LEU A 44 -14.29 23.33 -19.50
C LEU A 44 -15.61 23.51 -20.24
N SER A 45 -16.08 22.44 -20.89
CA SER A 45 -17.33 22.47 -21.63
C SER A 45 -18.39 22.97 -20.65
N GLU A 46 -19.07 24.06 -21.02
CA GLU A 46 -20.13 24.77 -20.30
C GLU A 46 -21.40 23.88 -20.19
N GLY A 47 -21.23 22.69 -19.65
CA GLY A 47 -22.18 21.57 -19.67
C GLY A 47 -21.70 20.34 -18.90
N ALA A 48 -20.52 20.37 -18.28
CA ALA A 48 -20.13 19.37 -17.30
C ALA A 48 -21.14 19.39 -16.15
N ARG A 49 -21.86 18.28 -15.98
CA ARG A 49 -22.72 18.02 -14.80
C ARG A 49 -21.93 18.41 -13.56
N PRO A 50 -22.54 19.09 -12.56
CA PRO A 50 -21.82 19.44 -11.35
C PRO A 50 -21.14 18.18 -10.82
N VAL A 51 -19.83 18.28 -10.59
CA VAL A 51 -19.11 17.26 -9.84
C VAL A 51 -19.70 17.32 -8.44
N ILE A 52 -20.68 16.46 -8.18
CA ILE A 52 -21.24 16.31 -6.84
C ILE A 52 -20.14 15.62 -6.04
N GLU A 53 -19.37 16.42 -5.32
CA GLU A 53 -18.43 15.93 -4.32
C GLU A 53 -19.25 15.25 -3.23
N VAL A 54 -19.27 13.92 -3.25
CA VAL A 54 -19.89 13.12 -2.19
C VAL A 54 -18.94 13.12 -1.01
N LYS A 55 -19.16 14.06 -0.08
CA LYS A 55 -18.49 14.04 1.22
C LYS A 55 -19.04 12.87 2.03
N ILE A 56 -18.19 11.88 2.30
CA ILE A 56 -18.51 10.78 3.22
C ILE A 56 -18.46 11.34 4.64
N VAL A 57 -19.56 11.16 5.39
CA VAL A 57 -19.67 11.56 6.79
C VAL A 57 -19.73 10.29 7.61
N GLY A 58 -18.78 10.13 8.55
CA GLY A 58 -18.74 8.98 9.43
C GLY A 58 -19.81 9.02 10.54
N ASN A 59 -20.17 7.85 11.04
CA ASN A 59 -21.04 7.65 12.19
C ASN A 59 -20.27 6.91 13.29
N SER A 60 -20.05 7.58 14.43
CA SER A 60 -19.28 7.01 15.53
C SER A 60 -19.90 5.73 16.13
N SER A 61 -21.23 5.58 16.14
CA SER A 61 -21.89 4.37 16.64
C SER A 61 -21.65 3.19 15.71
N ALA A 62 -21.66 3.42 14.39
CA ALA A 62 -21.31 2.39 13.41
C ALA A 62 -19.81 2.03 13.50
N GLY A 63 -18.96 3.03 13.76
CA GLY A 63 -17.53 2.84 13.98
C GLY A 63 -17.21 2.02 15.22
N GLU A 64 -17.95 2.20 16.31
CA GLU A 64 -17.84 1.40 17.53
C GLU A 64 -18.20 -0.07 17.28
N GLU A 65 -19.29 -0.30 16.55
CA GLU A 65 -19.71 -1.63 16.14
C GLU A 65 -18.67 -2.27 15.22
N TRP A 66 -18.11 -1.51 14.28
CA TRP A 66 -17.05 -1.98 13.39
C TRP A 66 -15.78 -2.32 14.18
N PHE A 67 -15.34 -1.47 15.11
CA PHE A 67 -14.19 -1.72 15.98
C PHE A 67 -14.29 -3.06 16.72
N THR A 68 -15.49 -3.40 17.20
CA THR A 68 -15.72 -4.63 17.93
C THR A 68 -15.90 -5.83 16.99
N SER A 69 -16.66 -5.69 15.91
CA SER A 69 -16.96 -6.78 14.97
C SER A 69 -15.73 -7.22 14.17
N GLN A 70 -14.81 -6.29 13.88
CA GLN A 70 -13.54 -6.61 13.24
C GLN A 70 -12.48 -7.14 14.24
N GLY A 71 -12.79 -7.17 15.54
CA GLY A 71 -11.87 -7.69 16.55
C GLY A 71 -10.73 -6.75 16.94
N CYS A 72 -10.82 -5.45 16.60
CA CYS A 72 -9.81 -4.46 16.97
C CYS A 72 -9.62 -4.38 18.49
N ASN A 73 -10.72 -4.52 19.24
CA ASN A 73 -10.78 -4.53 20.70
C ASN A 73 -10.01 -5.71 21.35
N ALA A 74 -9.71 -6.78 20.61
CA ALA A 74 -8.89 -7.88 21.12
C ALA A 74 -7.41 -7.48 21.28
N CYS A 75 -6.95 -6.50 20.50
CA CYS A 75 -5.55 -6.06 20.49
C CYS A 75 -5.36 -4.62 20.96
N HIS A 76 -6.40 -3.78 20.90
CA HIS A 76 -6.34 -2.37 21.25
C HIS A 76 -7.34 -2.04 22.36
N SER A 77 -6.85 -1.46 23.44
CA SER A 77 -7.73 -0.87 24.48
C SER A 77 -8.32 0.44 23.97
N THR A 78 -9.57 0.73 24.34
CA THR A 78 -10.17 2.07 24.17
C THR A 78 -9.61 3.08 25.17
N GLY A 79 -8.92 2.61 26.21
CA GLY A 79 -8.16 3.41 27.17
C GLY A 79 -6.69 3.56 26.79
N ASN A 80 -5.85 3.86 27.79
CA ASN A 80 -4.41 4.03 27.61
C ASN A 80 -3.60 2.73 27.76
N ASP A 81 -4.26 1.65 28.16
CA ASP A 81 -3.60 0.38 28.45
C ASP A 81 -3.01 -0.26 27.19
N LYS A 82 -1.79 -0.77 27.31
CA LYS A 82 -1.17 -1.62 26.31
C LYS A 82 -1.75 -3.03 26.43
N LEU A 83 -2.28 -3.55 25.33
CA LEU A 83 -2.62 -4.97 25.18
C LEU A 83 -1.58 -5.62 24.27
N VAL A 84 -1.97 -6.07 23.08
CA VAL A 84 -1.04 -6.45 22.01
C VAL A 84 -0.55 -5.19 21.28
N GLY A 85 -1.48 -4.30 20.94
CA GLY A 85 -1.25 -3.00 20.36
C GLY A 85 -1.39 -1.85 21.36
N PRO A 86 -1.14 -0.60 20.92
CA PRO A 86 -1.29 0.59 21.75
C PRO A 86 -2.75 0.86 22.12
N GLY A 87 -2.93 1.47 23.29
CA GLY A 87 -4.20 2.06 23.71
C GLY A 87 -4.61 3.25 22.84
N GLN A 88 -5.91 3.36 22.58
CA GLN A 88 -6.51 4.32 21.65
C GLN A 88 -7.04 5.60 22.30
N LEU A 89 -6.87 5.76 23.61
CA LEU A 89 -7.17 7.03 24.28
C LEU A 89 -6.33 8.17 23.68
N GLY A 90 -6.99 9.23 23.22
CA GLY A 90 -6.37 10.38 22.57
C GLY A 90 -5.66 10.04 21.27
N ILE A 91 -6.06 8.97 20.57
CA ILE A 91 -5.40 8.55 19.33
C ILE A 91 -5.46 9.63 18.24
N TYR A 92 -6.55 10.39 18.17
CA TYR A 92 -6.71 11.42 17.14
C TYR A 92 -5.75 12.59 17.36
N GLU A 93 -5.58 13.04 18.61
CA GLU A 93 -4.59 14.05 18.98
C GLU A 93 -3.16 13.53 18.77
N ARG A 94 -2.91 12.25 19.06
CA ARG A 94 -1.61 11.61 18.83
C ARG A 94 -1.30 11.52 17.33
N ALA A 95 -2.28 11.18 16.51
CA ALA A 95 -2.18 11.12 15.05
C ALA A 95 -1.85 12.50 14.46
N ALA A 96 -2.39 13.59 15.02
CA ALA A 96 -2.05 14.96 14.61
C ALA A 96 -0.58 15.34 14.80
N THR A 97 0.19 14.57 15.59
CA THR A 97 1.63 14.78 15.76
C THR A 97 2.49 14.13 14.67
N ARG A 98 1.88 13.39 13.73
CA ARG A 98 2.57 12.65 12.66
C ARG A 98 2.72 13.53 11.42
N SER A 99 3.85 14.24 11.33
CA SER A 99 4.14 15.18 10.24
C SER A 99 4.24 14.55 8.85
N GLU A 100 4.40 13.23 8.78
CA GLU A 100 4.54 12.48 7.52
C GLU A 100 3.18 12.32 6.80
N TYR A 101 2.07 12.58 7.50
CA TYR A 101 0.71 12.44 7.00
C TYR A 101 0.05 13.82 6.84
N SER A 102 -0.83 13.96 5.85
CA SER A 102 -1.49 15.24 5.58
C SER A 102 -2.53 15.60 6.64
N SER A 103 -3.08 14.60 7.32
CA SER A 103 -4.08 14.76 8.38
C SER A 103 -4.04 13.59 9.39
N PRO A 104 -4.64 13.75 10.59
CA PRO A 104 -4.82 12.64 11.52
C PRO A 104 -5.64 11.49 10.92
N GLU A 105 -6.64 11.81 10.10
CA GLU A 105 -7.45 10.82 9.37
C GLU A 105 -6.60 9.97 8.44
N ASP A 106 -5.70 10.58 7.67
CA ASP A 106 -4.83 9.86 6.74
C ASP A 106 -3.91 8.89 7.47
N TYR A 107 -3.38 9.29 8.64
CA TYR A 107 -2.58 8.40 9.49
C TYR A 107 -3.39 7.21 9.99
N ILE A 108 -4.62 7.45 10.46
CA ILE A 108 -5.48 6.38 10.98
C ILE A 108 -5.88 5.42 9.86
N GLU A 109 -6.27 5.94 8.69
CA GLU A 109 -6.62 5.12 7.53
C GLU A 109 -5.41 4.30 7.05
N SER A 110 -4.24 4.92 6.88
CA SER A 110 -2.99 4.20 6.53
C SER A 110 -2.65 3.14 7.57
N SER A 111 -2.80 3.43 8.87
CA SER A 111 -2.54 2.44 9.92
C SER A 111 -3.49 1.24 9.86
N ILE A 112 -4.74 1.43 9.41
CA ILE A 112 -5.72 0.35 9.27
C ILE A 112 -5.49 -0.47 8.01
N ARG A 113 -5.26 0.19 6.87
CA ARG A 113 -5.08 -0.48 5.57
C ARG A 113 -3.69 -1.09 5.40
N TYR A 114 -2.67 -0.37 5.88
CA TYR A 114 -1.26 -0.67 5.66
C TYR A 114 -0.47 -0.58 6.98
N PRO A 115 -0.79 -1.41 7.99
CA PRO A 115 -0.21 -1.32 9.34
C PRO A 115 1.33 -1.44 9.40
N ALA A 116 1.96 -2.00 8.35
CA ALA A 116 3.41 -2.11 8.26
C ALA A 116 4.11 -0.82 7.80
N GLU A 117 3.38 0.17 7.26
CA GLU A 117 3.95 1.46 6.84
C GLU A 117 4.44 2.29 8.02
N TYR A 118 3.73 2.21 9.14
CA TYR A 118 4.10 2.91 10.36
C TYR A 118 3.93 1.99 11.57
N ILE A 119 5.06 1.59 12.16
CA ILE A 119 5.08 0.81 13.40
C ILE A 119 5.45 1.75 14.54
N VAL A 120 4.53 1.92 15.49
CA VAL A 120 4.76 2.70 16.70
C VAL A 120 5.93 2.12 17.49
N GLU A 121 6.82 2.97 17.99
CA GLU A 121 7.96 2.56 18.82
C GLU A 121 7.53 1.65 19.99
N GLY A 122 8.24 0.54 20.18
CA GLY A 122 7.94 -0.44 21.23
C GLY A 122 6.84 -1.46 20.89
N TYR A 123 6.37 -1.48 19.63
CA TYR A 123 5.45 -2.49 19.09
C TYR A 123 6.08 -3.28 17.94
N THR A 124 5.51 -4.45 17.69
CA THR A 124 5.90 -5.35 16.60
C THR A 124 4.83 -5.35 15.51
N ASN A 125 5.21 -5.68 14.28
CA ASN A 125 4.31 -5.78 13.14
C ASN A 125 3.36 -6.99 13.27
N LEU A 126 2.27 -6.84 14.03
CA LEU A 126 1.28 -7.88 14.28
C LEU A 126 -0.16 -7.47 13.91
N MET A 127 -0.39 -6.21 13.56
CA MET A 127 -1.72 -5.77 13.16
C MET A 127 -2.07 -6.37 11.78
N PRO A 128 -3.22 -7.05 11.64
CA PRO A 128 -3.60 -7.72 10.38
C PRO A 128 -3.78 -6.75 9.21
N THR A 129 -3.51 -7.21 7.99
CA THR A 129 -3.71 -6.45 6.74
C THR A 129 -5.08 -6.72 6.08
N THR A 130 -6.05 -7.22 6.84
CA THR A 130 -7.33 -7.69 6.31
C THR A 130 -8.24 -6.57 5.80
N TRP A 131 -7.96 -5.32 6.18
CA TRP A 131 -8.81 -4.15 5.90
C TRP A 131 -8.28 -3.24 4.78
N GLU A 132 -7.32 -3.72 3.99
CA GLU A 132 -6.81 -2.99 2.81
C GLU A 132 -7.96 -2.53 1.88
N ASP A 133 -8.97 -3.40 1.69
CA ASP A 133 -10.14 -3.16 0.85
C ASP A 133 -11.39 -2.72 1.63
N ALA A 134 -11.27 -2.32 2.89
CA ALA A 134 -12.42 -1.85 3.69
C ALA A 134 -13.13 -0.68 3.00
N GLU A 135 -14.46 -0.67 3.07
CA GLU A 135 -15.28 0.34 2.39
C GLU A 135 -14.97 1.73 2.95
N LYS A 136 -15.05 2.76 2.10
CA LYS A 136 -14.74 4.14 2.52
C LYS A 136 -15.64 4.62 3.66
N GLN A 137 -16.89 4.16 3.69
CA GLN A 137 -17.82 4.49 4.76
C GLN A 137 -17.38 3.85 6.09
N GLU A 138 -16.91 2.59 6.08
CA GLU A 138 -16.42 1.91 7.28
C GLU A 138 -15.21 2.62 7.87
N ILE A 139 -14.27 3.05 7.02
CA ILE A 139 -13.12 3.86 7.45
C ILE A 139 -13.57 5.20 8.04
N ALA A 140 -14.52 5.88 7.40
CA ALA A 140 -15.05 7.14 7.94
C ALA A 140 -15.72 6.92 9.31
N ASP A 141 -16.49 5.85 9.45
CA ASP A 141 -17.20 5.50 10.69
C ASP A 141 -16.22 5.20 11.83
N ILE A 142 -15.20 4.37 11.60
CA ILE A 142 -14.20 4.03 12.62
C ILE A 142 -13.38 5.25 13.04
N ILE A 143 -13.02 6.12 12.09
CA ILE A 143 -12.32 7.37 12.41
C ILE A 143 -13.19 8.25 13.32
N GLU A 144 -14.49 8.39 13.02
CA GLU A 144 -15.40 9.15 13.88
C GLU A 144 -15.57 8.54 15.27
N TYR A 145 -15.56 7.20 15.38
CA TYR A 145 -15.51 6.54 16.69
C TYR A 145 -14.21 6.86 17.44
N LEU A 146 -13.05 6.73 16.80
CA LEU A 146 -11.75 6.97 17.44
C LEU A 146 -11.58 8.43 17.89
N LYS A 147 -12.20 9.40 17.21
CA LYS A 147 -12.27 10.81 17.67
C LYS A 147 -12.99 11.00 19.01
N THR A 148 -13.84 10.06 19.40
CA THR A 148 -14.56 10.11 20.69
C THR A 148 -13.69 9.66 21.88
N LEU A 149 -12.59 8.95 21.62
CA LEU A 149 -11.72 8.39 22.65
C LEU A 149 -10.72 9.46 23.13
N LYS A 150 -11.05 10.18 24.20
CA LYS A 150 -10.24 11.29 24.76
C LYS A 150 -9.87 11.08 26.21
#